data_AF-A0A7V9WNN7-F1
#
_entry.id   AF-A0A7V9WNN7-F1
#
_cell.length_a   1.000
_cell.length_b   1.000
_cell.length_c   1.000
_cell.angle_alpha   90.00
_cell.angle_beta   90.00
_cell.angle_gamma   90.00
#
_symmetry.space_group_name_H-M   'P 1'
#
loop_
_entity.id
_entity.type
_entity.pdbx_description
1 polymer ?
#
loop_
_entity_poly.entity_id
_entity_poly.type
_entity_poly.pdbx_seq_one_letter_code
_entity_poly.pdbx_strand_id
1 'polypeptide(L)'
;MDEFGLFVFGGLVVVVLIFLAIGKYYPGTGAEQVDWKPTRSMEDEVQLELDDLDQMIEAQNERRRASGREEISEDGIRAEVQAEERWRKEAAQKYGDQLDRDEDPGT
;
A
#
# COMPACT_ATOMS: atom_id res chain seq x y z
N MET A 1 -41.34 7.36 30.29
CA MET A 1 -40.46 8.48 29.87
C MET A 1 -41.09 9.74 30.41
N ASP A 2 -40.36 10.49 31.21
CA ASP A 2 -40.76 11.83 31.65
C ASP A 2 -40.57 12.83 30.51
N GLU A 3 -41.08 14.05 30.69
CA GLU A 3 -41.01 15.12 29.69
C GLU A 3 -39.57 15.45 29.30
N PHE A 4 -38.66 15.40 30.27
CA PHE A 4 -37.23 15.58 30.06
C PHE A 4 -36.63 14.47 29.17
N GLY A 5 -36.89 13.19 29.47
CA GLY A 5 -36.41 12.08 28.66
C GLY A 5 -36.94 12.09 27.23
N LEU A 6 -38.20 12.50 27.04
CA LEU A 6 -38.80 12.66 25.71
C LEU A 6 -38.10 13.78 24.91
N PHE A 7 -37.80 14.91 25.56
CA PHE A 7 -37.11 16.03 24.92
C PHE A 7 -35.69 15.66 24.50
N VAL A 8 -34.91 15.02 25.39
CA VAL A 8 -33.53 14.61 25.10
C VAL A 8 -33.48 13.57 23.98
N PHE A 9 -34.33 12.53 24.05
CA PHE A 9 -34.37 11.50 23.02
C PHE A 9 -34.89 12.04 21.69
N GLY A 10 -35.92 12.88 21.70
CA GLY A 10 -36.43 13.55 20.51
C GLY A 10 -35.38 14.45 19.86
N GLY A 11 -34.64 15.23 20.66
CA GLY A 11 -33.53 16.05 20.18
C GLY A 11 -32.42 15.22 19.53
N LEU A 12 -32.03 14.10 20.15
CA LEU A 12 -31.04 13.19 19.59
C LEU A 12 -31.50 12.61 18.23
N VAL A 13 -32.76 12.17 18.15
CA VAL A 13 -33.34 11.66 16.90
C VAL A 13 -33.30 12.74 15.81
N VAL A 14 -33.66 13.99 16.13
CA VAL A 14 -33.61 15.11 15.18
C VAL A 14 -32.18 15.35 14.69
N VAL A 15 -31.18 15.35 15.58
CA VAL A 15 -29.77 15.52 15.20
C VAL A 15 -29.31 14.39 14.27
N VAL A 16 -29.67 13.14 14.57
CA VAL A 16 -29.37 12.00 13.69
C VAL A 16 -30.03 12.16 12.33
N LEU A 17 -31.29 12.57 12.28
CA LEU A 17 -32.01 12.83 11.02
C LEU A 17 -31.35 13.95 10.20
N ILE A 18 -30.83 15.00 10.86
CA ILE A 18 -30.07 16.06 10.19
C ILE A 18 -28.80 15.50 9.55
N PHE A 19 -28.01 14.70 10.27
CA PHE A 19 -26.80 14.10 9.70
C PHE A 19 -27.12 13.16 8.52
N LEU A 20 -28.18 12.36 8.64
CA LEU A 20 -28.64 11.50 7.55
C LEU A 20 -29.11 12.31 6.34
N ALA A 21 -29.80 13.43 6.57
CA ALA A 21 -30.22 14.33 5.49
C ALA A 21 -29.01 14.96 4.80
N ILE A 22 -28.01 15.43 5.55
CA ILE A 22 -26.76 15.95 4.97
C ILE A 22 -26.10 14.86 4.12
N GLY A 23 -25.87 13.66 4.65
CA GLY A 23 -25.25 12.58 3.88
C GLY A 23 -26.05 12.15 2.64
N LYS A 24 -27.39 12.19 2.70
CA LYS A 24 -28.27 11.78 1.60
C LYS A 24 -28.40 12.84 0.50
N TYR A 25 -28.41 14.12 0.86
CA TYR A 25 -28.72 15.22 -0.05
C TYR A 25 -27.50 16.07 -0.42
N TYR A 26 -26.36 15.93 0.26
CA TYR A 26 -25.14 16.62 -0.10
C TYR A 26 -24.44 15.92 -1.29
N PRO A 27 -24.20 16.63 -2.41
CA PRO A 27 -23.71 16.03 -3.64
C PRO A 27 -22.18 15.81 -3.70
N GLY A 28 -21.41 16.37 -2.76
CA GLY A 28 -19.95 16.29 -2.77
C GLY A 28 -19.41 15.03 -2.10
N THR A 29 -18.36 14.45 -2.68
CA THR A 29 -17.64 13.34 -2.04
C THR A 29 -16.72 13.87 -0.93
N GLY A 30 -16.47 13.09 0.13
CA GLY A 30 -15.52 13.49 1.18
C GLY A 30 -14.11 13.76 0.64
N ALA A 31 -13.75 13.11 -0.47
CA ALA A 31 -12.48 13.31 -1.18
C ALA A 31 -12.39 14.70 -1.85
N GLU A 32 -13.48 15.20 -2.42
CA GLU A 32 -13.52 16.55 -3.03
C GLU A 32 -13.39 17.67 -2.00
N GLN A 33 -13.81 17.46 -0.75
CA GLN A 33 -13.68 18.47 0.32
C GLN A 33 -12.25 18.67 0.80
N VAL A 34 -11.41 17.63 0.70
CA VAL A 34 -10.02 17.67 1.18
C VAL A 34 -9.07 18.12 0.07
N ASP A 35 -9.47 18.02 -1.22
CA ASP A 35 -8.67 18.33 -2.44
C ASP A 35 -7.18 18.04 -2.24
N TRP A 36 -6.87 16.88 -1.66
CA TRP A 36 -5.50 16.57 -1.31
C TRP A 36 -4.73 16.34 -2.60
N LYS A 37 -3.78 17.22 -2.86
CA LYS A 37 -2.83 17.13 -3.95
C LYS A 37 -1.44 16.86 -3.35
N PRO A 38 -0.65 15.95 -3.95
CA PRO A 38 0.74 15.78 -3.56
C PRO A 38 1.46 17.13 -3.54
N THR A 39 2.29 17.36 -2.52
CA THR A 39 3.00 18.64 -2.36
C THR A 39 4.16 18.81 -3.34
N ARG A 40 4.49 17.75 -4.10
CA ARG A 40 5.63 17.65 -5.01
C ARG A 40 5.19 16.99 -6.31
N SER A 41 5.94 17.25 -7.38
CA SER A 41 5.73 16.57 -8.66
C SER A 41 6.17 15.11 -8.57
N MET A 42 5.75 14.30 -9.55
CA MET A 42 6.19 12.91 -9.66
C MET A 42 7.69 12.81 -9.91
N GLU A 43 8.24 13.74 -10.70
CA GLU A 43 9.68 13.80 -10.97
C GLU A 43 10.50 14.09 -9.71
N ASP A 44 9.98 14.92 -8.80
CA ASP A 44 10.63 15.22 -7.53
C ASP A 44 10.55 14.02 -6.56
N GLU A 45 9.41 13.31 -6.54
CA GLU A 45 9.26 12.10 -5.71
C GLU A 45 10.19 10.98 -6.17
N VAL A 46 10.33 10.76 -7.48
CA VAL A 46 11.26 9.76 -8.02
C VAL A 46 12.71 10.11 -7.68
N GLN A 47 13.11 11.38 -7.78
CA GLN A 47 14.46 11.80 -7.39
C GLN A 47 14.73 11.55 -5.90
N LEU A 48 13.77 11.87 -5.04
CA LEU A 48 13.91 11.62 -3.60
C LEU A 48 14.00 10.14 -3.26
N GLU A 49 13.26 9.28 -3.97
CA GLU A 49 13.34 7.84 -3.78
C GLU A 49 14.70 7.28 -4.21
N LEU A 50 15.26 7.76 -5.32
CA LEU A 50 16.62 7.40 -5.76
C LEU A 50 17.68 7.83 -4.72
N ASP A 51 17.58 9.07 -4.21
CA ASP A 51 18.49 9.56 -3.17
C ASP A 51 18.37 8.77 -1.86
N ASP A 52 17.18 8.28 -1.51
CA ASP A 52 16.97 7.43 -0.33
C ASP A 52 17.59 6.04 -0.50
N LEU A 53 17.47 5.45 -1.70
CA LEU A 53 18.11 4.17 -2.03
C LEU A 53 19.64 4.24 -1.89
N ASP A 54 20.27 5.31 -2.38
CA ASP A 54 21.72 5.52 -2.25
C ASP A 54 22.14 5.61 -0.77
N GLN A 55 21.38 6.34 0.05
CA GLN A 55 21.64 6.45 1.48
C GLN A 55 21.49 5.10 2.19
N MET A 56 20.50 4.29 1.81
CA MET A 56 20.33 2.94 2.35
C MET A 56 21.50 2.02 2.00
N ILE A 57 21.98 2.06 0.76
CA ILE A 57 23.12 1.27 0.31
C ILE A 57 24.38 1.66 1.09
N GLU A 58 24.66 2.96 1.23
CA GLU A 58 25.83 3.44 1.97
C GLU A 58 25.79 3.04 3.44
N ALA A 59 24.62 3.19 4.09
CA ALA A 59 24.44 2.78 5.48
C ALA A 59 24.65 1.26 5.69
N GLN A 60 24.25 0.44 4.71
CA GLN A 60 24.54 -0.99 4.75
C GLN A 60 26.02 -1.28 4.52
N ASN A 61 26.66 -0.58 3.59
CA ASN A 61 28.08 -0.74 3.28
C ASN A 61 28.97 -0.32 4.45
N GLU A 62 28.61 0.72 5.20
CA GLU A 62 29.30 1.08 6.44
C GLU A 62 29.33 -0.09 7.44
N ARG A 63 28.19 -0.75 7.66
CA ARG A 63 28.09 -1.93 8.53
C ARG A 63 28.87 -3.12 7.96
N ARG A 64 28.81 -3.33 6.64
CA ARG A 64 29.52 -4.42 5.95
C ARG A 64 31.04 -4.24 6.09
N ARG A 65 31.56 -3.04 5.84
CA ARG A 65 32.96 -2.66 6.08
C ARG A 65 33.40 -2.93 7.52
N ALA A 66 32.61 -2.49 8.51
CA ALA A 66 32.92 -2.73 9.92
C ALA A 66 33.01 -4.21 10.28
N SER A 67 32.25 -5.06 9.57
CA SER A 67 32.22 -6.51 9.76
C SER A 67 33.10 -7.30 8.79
N GLY A 68 33.84 -6.64 7.90
CA GLY A 68 34.68 -7.29 6.87
C GLY A 68 33.89 -8.04 5.79
N ARG A 69 32.59 -7.76 5.63
CA ARG A 69 31.77 -8.31 4.55
C ARG A 69 31.95 -7.50 3.27
N GLU A 70 31.77 -8.16 2.14
CA GLU A 70 31.75 -7.50 0.83
C GLU A 70 30.62 -6.46 0.76
N GLU A 71 30.94 -5.32 0.15
CA GLU A 71 30.00 -4.23 -0.11
C GLU A 71 28.97 -4.63 -1.18
N ILE A 72 27.81 -3.99 -1.13
CA ILE A 72 26.74 -4.16 -2.09
C ILE A 72 26.65 -2.94 -3.00
N SER A 73 26.36 -3.19 -4.27
CA SER A 73 26.07 -2.18 -5.27
C SER A 73 24.62 -2.25 -5.72
N GLU A 74 24.09 -1.15 -6.24
CA GLU A 74 22.73 -1.12 -6.82
C GLU A 74 22.57 -2.18 -7.93
N ASP A 75 23.56 -2.28 -8.83
CA ASP A 75 23.57 -3.29 -9.90
C ASP A 75 23.54 -4.72 -9.35
N GLY A 76 24.24 -4.97 -8.24
CA GLY A 76 24.25 -6.26 -7.56
C GLY A 76 22.87 -6.62 -7.02
N ILE A 77 22.23 -5.66 -6.33
CA ILE A 77 20.87 -5.81 -5.80
C ILE A 77 19.89 -6.06 -6.96
N ARG A 78 19.99 -5.29 -8.04
CA ARG A 78 19.15 -5.43 -9.23
C ARG A 78 19.30 -6.81 -9.86
N ALA A 79 20.53 -7.32 -9.97
CA ALA A 79 20.78 -8.65 -10.52
C ALA A 79 20.19 -9.77 -9.63
N GLU A 80 20.29 -9.62 -8.31
CA GLU A 80 19.74 -10.55 -7.32
C GLU A 80 18.21 -10.60 -7.40
N VAL A 81 17.54 -9.45 -7.38
CA VAL A 81 16.08 -9.34 -7.50
C VAL A 81 15.59 -9.97 -8.81
N GLN A 82 16.27 -9.70 -9.93
CA GLN A 82 15.91 -10.31 -11.21
C GLN A 82 16.07 -11.83 -11.20
N ALA A 83 17.08 -12.36 -10.51
CA ALA A 83 17.26 -13.80 -10.37
C ALA A 83 16.15 -14.43 -9.51
N GLU A 84 15.77 -13.78 -8.42
CA GLU A 84 14.67 -14.21 -7.55
C GLU A 84 13.33 -14.18 -8.30
N GLU A 85 13.04 -13.12 -9.06
CA GLU A 85 11.82 -13.04 -9.87
C GLU A 85 11.72 -14.16 -10.90
N ARG A 86 12.84 -14.50 -11.57
CA ARG A 86 12.89 -15.63 -12.50
C ARG A 86 12.56 -16.93 -11.79
N TRP A 87 13.22 -17.18 -10.66
CA TRP A 87 12.98 -18.39 -9.86
C TRP A 87 11.53 -18.47 -9.38
N ARG A 88 10.93 -17.36 -8.93
CA ARG A 88 9.52 -17.30 -8.52
C ARG A 88 8.57 -17.60 -9.67
N LYS A 89 8.84 -17.08 -10.86
CA LYS A 89 8.04 -17.35 -12.07
C LYS A 89 8.13 -18.82 -12.48
N GLU A 90 9.32 -19.41 -12.46
CA GLU A 90 9.54 -20.84 -12.75
C GLU A 90 8.83 -21.73 -11.74
N ALA A 91 8.91 -21.40 -10.44
CA ALA A 91 8.20 -22.12 -9.40
C ALA A 91 6.68 -22.05 -9.62
N ALA A 92 6.13 -20.87 -9.87
CA ALA A 92 4.70 -20.67 -10.12
C ALA A 92 4.21 -21.47 -11.34
N GLN A 93 4.97 -21.47 -12.44
CA GLN A 93 4.66 -22.27 -13.63
C GLN A 93 4.66 -23.77 -13.31
N LYS A 94 5.70 -24.26 -12.61
CA LYS A 94 5.80 -25.67 -12.23
C LYS A 94 4.61 -26.13 -11.37
N TYR A 95 4.16 -25.30 -10.43
CA TYR A 95 2.99 -25.62 -9.61
C TYR A 95 1.68 -25.54 -10.41
N GLY A 96 1.55 -24.57 -11.32
CA GLY A 96 0.41 -24.48 -12.25
C GLY A 96 0.31 -25.73 -13.15
N ASP A 97 1.41 -26.10 -13.81
CA ASP A 97 1.49 -27.29 -14.67
C ASP A 97 1.18 -28.59 -13.91
N GLN A 98 1.54 -28.66 -12.62
CA GLN A 98 1.19 -29.80 -11.77
C GLN A 98 -0.31 -29.86 -11.47
N LEU A 99 -0.93 -28.73 -11.14
CA LEU A 99 -2.37 -28.65 -10.91
C LEU A 99 -3.16 -29.01 -12.16
N ASP A 100 -2.78 -28.50 -13.33
CA ASP A 100 -3.41 -28.83 -14.60
C ASP A 100 -3.31 -30.33 -14.92
N ARG A 101 -2.17 -30.97 -14.61
CA ARG A 101 -1.97 -32.43 -14.79
C ARG A 101 -2.81 -33.27 -13.82
N ASP A 102 -2.98 -32.80 -12.60
CA ASP A 102 -3.76 -33.52 -11.57
C ASP A 102 -5.28 -33.35 -11.78
N GLU A 103 -5.72 -32.25 -12.42
CA GLU A 103 -7.13 -31.96 -12.73
C GLU A 103 -7.61 -32.65 -14.04
N ASP A 104 -6.70 -32.90 -15.00
CA ASP A 104 -6.95 -33.73 -16.18
C ASP A 104 -6.06 -34.99 -16.18
N PRO A 105 -6.44 -36.05 -15.42
CA PRO A 105 -5.65 -37.27 -15.35
C PRO A 105 -5.63 -38.09 -16.63
N GLY A 106 -6.31 -37.66 -17.70
CA GLY A 106 -6.48 -38.43 -18.94
C GLY A 106 -7.33 -39.70 -18.73
N THR A 107 -8.38 -39.84 -19.52
CA THR A 107 -9.09 -41.12 -19.71
C THR A 107 -8.20 -42.17 -20.36
#